data_AF-A0A7G8V0F5-F1
#
_entry.id   AF-A0A7G8V0F5-F1
#
_cell.length_a   1.000
_cell.length_b   1.000
_cell.length_c   1.000
_cell.angle_alpha   90.00
_cell.angle_beta   90.00
_cell.angle_gamma   90.00
#
_symmetry.space_group_name_H-M   'P 1'
#
loop_
_entity.id
_entity.type
_entity.pdbx_description
1 polymer ?
#
loop_
_entity_poly.entity_id
_entity_poly.type
_entity_poly.pdbx_seq_one_letter_code
_entity_poly.pdbx_strand_id
1 'polypeptide(L)'
;MSKNFNFFFRIGAVVLIALTASSCNKWVNEPKSPDNTVDESQLTSMEMLGRIDKGNYVNGPVIAGVWRAGATASSNLLVASGAIADEITSTAVPNSPFYKELDEDKLSPDNPSLFSTWSDVQNYRARAEDAIRLAELQNPADADKIKVKQNALINTRLHAGYAWMLLADYFTVSESNHAIYADHALVTHDQAYAKAQRYWEEAIPLASAQEKRLLHSLLTKLGIHTQNYTLAAAHINQSFTALENFAFLNTVGTTSNAFFSALSINVRDAAVDPTFVAVLKTTADKNRNPVVKAPKGHWSLAYFKERDPLLVSDFDEMQLIRAELVIRDLLPGNAVDFVNTVILKYDASGSSNLPAQTVMNLTNLTTVRRTFLSWRGTRLIDLRRFNIDGDLNPGFTKRKWHWIGIPEIETR
;
A
#
# COMPACT_ATOMS: atom_id res chain seq x y z
N MET A 1 12.73 46.98 78.50
CA MET A 1 11.98 45.92 77.80
C MET A 1 11.78 46.28 76.33
N SER A 2 12.75 46.03 75.45
CA SER A 2 12.52 46.19 73.98
C SER A 2 13.50 45.44 73.05
N LYS A 3 14.50 44.72 73.58
CA LYS A 3 15.49 44.02 72.73
C LYS A 3 15.10 42.60 72.29
N ASN A 4 14.06 42.00 72.88
CA ASN A 4 13.67 40.61 72.58
C ASN A 4 12.53 40.46 71.57
N PHE A 5 11.83 41.54 71.17
CA PHE A 5 10.72 41.44 70.21
C PHE A 5 11.21 41.34 68.74
N ASN A 6 12.35 41.95 68.43
CA ASN A 6 12.93 41.97 67.08
C ASN A 6 13.59 40.65 66.67
N PHE A 7 13.94 39.78 67.62
CA PHE A 7 14.60 38.50 67.33
C PHE A 7 13.58 37.40 66.98
N PHE A 8 12.45 37.35 67.68
CA PHE A 8 11.35 36.42 67.38
C PHE A 8 10.66 36.73 66.04
N PHE A 9 10.52 38.01 65.67
CA PHE A 9 9.96 38.39 64.37
C PHE A 9 10.87 38.03 63.19
N ARG A 10 12.20 38.08 63.38
CA ARG A 10 13.19 37.73 62.34
C ARG A 10 13.30 36.21 62.13
N ILE A 11 13.18 35.41 63.18
CA ILE A 11 13.17 33.94 63.08
C ILE A 11 11.84 33.45 62.48
N GLY A 12 10.71 34.04 62.89
CA GLY A 12 9.39 33.72 62.33
C GLY A 12 9.27 34.04 60.83
N ALA A 13 9.83 35.16 60.38
CA ALA A 13 9.84 35.55 58.97
C ALA A 13 10.73 34.65 58.10
N VAL A 14 11.90 34.21 58.61
CA VAL A 14 12.81 33.32 57.86
C VAL A 14 12.24 31.90 57.75
N VAL A 15 11.53 31.41 58.77
CA VAL A 15 10.86 30.09 58.73
C VAL A 15 9.63 30.12 57.83
N LEU A 16 8.86 31.23 57.79
CA LEU A 16 7.73 31.38 56.86
C LEU A 16 8.18 31.46 55.39
N ILE A 17 9.31 32.12 55.11
CA ILE A 17 9.87 32.24 53.75
C ILE A 17 10.51 30.91 53.29
N ALA A 18 11.12 30.15 54.19
CA ALA A 18 11.66 28.82 53.88
C ALA A 18 10.55 27.80 53.57
N LEU A 19 9.41 27.88 54.27
CA LEU A 19 8.25 27.01 54.05
C LEU A 19 7.46 27.37 52.78
N THR A 20 7.43 28.64 52.36
CA THR A 20 6.79 29.08 51.10
C THR A 20 7.70 28.91 49.87
N ALA A 21 9.02 28.81 50.04
CA ALA A 21 9.94 28.47 48.95
C ALA A 21 10.02 26.96 48.68
N SER A 22 9.72 26.10 49.67
CA SER A 22 9.66 24.64 49.48
C SER A 22 8.41 24.14 48.72
N SER A 23 7.38 24.97 48.54
CA SER A 23 6.19 24.61 47.76
C SER A 23 6.35 24.84 46.25
N CYS A 24 7.40 25.56 45.82
CA CYS A 24 7.71 25.76 44.40
C CYS A 24 8.52 24.61 43.79
N ASN A 25 9.10 23.72 44.59
CA ASN A 25 9.93 22.62 44.09
C ASN A 25 9.12 21.37 43.67
N LYS A 26 7.80 21.36 43.88
CA LYS A 26 6.90 20.28 43.43
C LYS A 26 6.36 20.46 42.02
N TRP A 27 6.58 21.61 41.38
CA TRP A 27 6.08 21.88 40.03
C TRP A 27 7.07 21.53 38.90
N VAL A 28 8.33 21.21 39.23
CA VAL A 28 9.39 21.04 38.21
C VAL A 28 10.20 19.73 38.32
N ASN A 29 10.12 18.97 39.42
CA ASN A 29 10.99 17.78 39.61
C ASN A 29 10.29 16.42 39.61
N GLU A 30 9.01 16.36 39.29
CA GLU A 30 8.35 15.13 38.84
C GLU A 30 7.52 15.50 37.62
N PRO A 31 8.08 15.52 36.40
CA PRO A 31 7.23 15.53 35.23
C PRO A 31 6.33 14.31 35.35
N LYS A 32 5.04 14.53 35.63
CA LYS A 32 4.04 13.52 35.31
C LYS A 32 4.24 13.24 33.83
N SER A 33 4.75 12.06 33.50
CA SER A 33 4.71 11.55 32.14
C SER A 33 3.30 11.83 31.63
N PRO A 34 3.13 12.38 30.41
CA PRO A 34 1.79 12.70 29.95
C PRO A 34 0.90 11.46 30.15
N ASP A 35 -0.23 11.59 30.86
CA ASP A 35 -1.15 10.48 31.17
C ASP A 35 -1.73 9.81 29.89
N ASN A 36 -1.40 10.35 28.71
CA ASN A 36 -1.73 9.87 27.38
C ASN A 36 -0.52 9.31 26.60
N THR A 37 0.60 9.02 27.27
CA THR A 37 1.71 8.28 26.65
C THR A 37 1.44 6.79 26.83
N VAL A 38 1.28 6.09 25.71
CA VAL A 38 1.24 4.63 25.71
C VAL A 38 2.67 4.14 25.90
N ASP A 39 2.93 3.49 27.03
CA ASP A 39 4.22 2.83 27.26
C ASP A 39 4.33 1.58 26.36
N GLU A 40 5.53 1.24 25.90
CA GLU A 40 5.78 0.03 25.12
C GLU A 40 5.29 -1.21 25.89
N SER A 41 5.42 -1.21 27.22
CA SER A 41 4.87 -2.27 28.08
C SER A 41 3.36 -2.46 27.90
N GLN A 42 2.60 -1.39 27.61
CA GLN A 42 1.16 -1.44 27.36
C GLN A 42 0.84 -1.92 25.94
N LEU A 43 1.78 -1.79 24.98
CA LEU A 43 1.65 -2.33 23.62
C LEU A 43 1.91 -3.84 23.54
N THR A 44 2.60 -4.40 24.54
CA THR A 44 2.96 -5.83 24.56
C THR A 44 1.87 -6.76 25.07
N SER A 45 0.69 -6.26 25.46
CA SER A 45 -0.39 -7.15 25.92
C SER A 45 -1.03 -7.92 24.74
N MET A 46 -1.54 -9.11 25.02
CA MET A 46 -2.17 -9.94 23.99
C MET A 46 -3.40 -9.26 23.38
N GLU A 47 -4.12 -8.49 24.20
CA GLU A 47 -5.32 -7.74 23.82
C GLU A 47 -5.02 -6.63 22.79
N MET A 48 -3.77 -6.13 22.75
CA MET A 48 -3.32 -5.18 21.74
C MET A 48 -3.17 -5.82 20.36
N LEU A 49 -2.85 -7.12 20.33
CA LEU A 49 -2.77 -7.92 19.12
C LEU A 49 -4.16 -8.36 18.67
N GLY A 50 -5.01 -8.80 19.59
CA GLY A 50 -6.41 -9.06 19.32
C GLY A 50 -7.10 -9.94 20.35
N ARG A 51 -8.25 -10.47 19.97
CA ARG A 51 -9.03 -11.38 20.81
C ARG A 51 -9.79 -12.41 19.97
N ILE A 52 -10.22 -13.48 20.61
CA ILE A 52 -11.19 -14.41 20.05
C ILE A 52 -12.59 -14.01 20.52
N ASP A 53 -13.49 -13.73 19.59
CA ASP A 53 -14.91 -13.46 19.85
C ASP A 53 -15.76 -14.47 19.06
N LYS A 54 -16.55 -15.28 19.78
CA LYS A 54 -17.37 -16.36 19.21
C LYS A 54 -16.61 -17.28 18.24
N GLY A 55 -15.36 -17.59 18.58
CA GLY A 55 -14.48 -18.44 17.78
C GLY A 55 -13.78 -17.75 16.60
N ASN A 56 -14.09 -16.47 16.35
CA ASN A 56 -13.47 -15.67 15.30
C ASN A 56 -12.41 -14.73 15.88
N TYR A 57 -11.32 -14.56 15.15
CA TYR A 57 -10.32 -13.57 15.50
C TYR A 57 -10.81 -12.15 15.19
N VAL A 58 -10.63 -11.24 16.14
CA VAL A 58 -10.92 -9.82 16.01
C VAL A 58 -9.63 -9.04 16.23
N ASN A 59 -9.24 -8.24 15.23
CA ASN A 59 -8.03 -7.43 15.24
C ASN A 59 -7.98 -6.51 16.47
N GLY A 60 -6.87 -6.55 17.19
CA GLY A 60 -6.56 -5.59 18.24
C GLY A 60 -6.06 -4.25 17.69
N PRO A 61 -5.90 -3.23 18.54
CA PRO A 61 -5.44 -1.90 18.14
C PRO A 61 -4.13 -1.87 17.33
N VAL A 62 -3.15 -2.73 17.64
CA VAL A 62 -1.87 -2.78 16.91
C VAL A 62 -2.12 -3.24 15.47
N ILE A 63 -2.89 -4.32 15.28
CA ILE A 63 -3.18 -4.88 13.97
C ILE A 63 -4.06 -3.93 13.14
N ALA A 64 -5.07 -3.33 13.77
CA ALA A 64 -5.88 -2.29 13.13
C ALA A 64 -5.03 -1.08 12.71
N GLY A 65 -4.02 -0.72 13.51
CA GLY A 65 -3.06 0.33 13.20
C GLY A 65 -2.18 0.01 11.98
N VAL A 66 -1.76 -1.25 11.82
CA VAL A 66 -1.03 -1.73 10.63
C VAL A 66 -1.91 -1.64 9.38
N TRP A 67 -3.15 -2.13 9.47
CA TRP A 67 -4.12 -2.08 8.36
C TRP A 67 -4.39 -0.64 7.91
N ARG A 68 -4.58 0.27 8.86
CA ARG A 68 -4.78 1.70 8.57
C ARG A 68 -3.56 2.32 7.89
N ALA A 69 -2.35 2.01 8.35
CA ALA A 69 -1.14 2.50 7.71
C ALA A 69 -0.99 1.97 6.28
N GLY A 70 -1.29 0.69 6.04
CA GLY A 70 -1.28 0.10 4.69
C GLY A 70 -2.31 0.71 3.76
N ALA A 71 -3.49 1.04 4.30
CA ALA A 71 -4.54 1.76 3.60
C ALA A 71 -4.09 3.18 3.18
N THR A 72 -3.49 3.96 4.09
CA THR A 72 -2.94 5.29 3.76
C THR A 72 -1.84 5.20 2.70
N ALA A 73 -0.86 4.33 2.93
CA ALA A 73 0.29 4.14 2.05
C ALA A 73 -0.14 3.77 0.63
N SER A 74 -1.05 2.79 0.50
CA SER A 74 -1.56 2.36 -0.80
C SER A 74 -2.38 3.45 -1.48
N SER A 75 -3.27 4.13 -0.75
CA SER A 75 -4.08 5.23 -1.29
C SER A 75 -3.21 6.24 -2.04
N ASN A 76 -2.22 6.81 -1.37
CA ASN A 76 -1.40 7.87 -1.96
C ASN A 76 -0.54 7.33 -3.11
N LEU A 77 0.05 6.15 -2.91
CA LEU A 77 1.03 5.60 -3.85
C LEU A 77 0.41 5.12 -5.16
N LEU A 78 -0.76 4.46 -5.12
CA LEU A 78 -1.38 3.93 -6.34
C LEU A 78 -1.80 5.05 -7.30
N VAL A 79 -2.30 6.18 -6.78
CA VAL A 79 -2.62 7.35 -7.61
C VAL A 79 -1.34 8.01 -8.15
N ALA A 80 -0.30 8.18 -7.32
CA ALA A 80 0.98 8.70 -7.77
C ALA A 80 1.57 7.85 -8.91
N SER A 81 1.49 6.52 -8.79
CA SER A 81 1.97 5.60 -9.82
C SER A 81 1.22 5.73 -11.14
N GLY A 82 -0.09 6.00 -11.11
CA GLY A 82 -0.88 6.20 -12.32
C GLY A 82 -0.49 7.46 -13.10
N ALA A 83 0.05 8.47 -12.41
CA ALA A 83 0.54 9.72 -13.01
C ALA A 83 1.96 9.58 -13.62
N ILE A 84 2.77 8.64 -13.13
CA ILE A 84 4.03 8.25 -13.80
C ILE A 84 3.76 7.28 -14.95
N ALA A 85 2.71 6.48 -14.84
CA ALA A 85 2.21 5.66 -15.92
C ALA A 85 1.33 6.48 -16.89
N ASP A 86 0.58 5.80 -17.74
CA ASP A 86 -0.33 6.35 -18.75
C ASP A 86 -1.81 6.17 -18.39
N GLU A 87 -2.14 6.28 -17.09
CA GLU A 87 -3.51 6.13 -16.57
C GLU A 87 -4.11 7.46 -16.09
N ILE A 88 -3.26 8.36 -15.57
CA ILE A 88 -3.66 9.61 -14.93
C ILE A 88 -2.86 10.76 -15.54
N THR A 89 -3.55 11.86 -15.82
CA THR A 89 -2.94 13.14 -16.22
C THR A 89 -3.25 14.20 -15.17
N SER A 90 -2.41 15.23 -15.09
CA SER A 90 -2.78 16.46 -14.36
C SER A 90 -3.92 17.20 -15.05
N THR A 91 -4.75 17.92 -14.28
CA THR A 91 -5.69 18.88 -14.89
C THR A 91 -4.96 20.18 -15.26
N ALA A 92 -5.60 21.05 -16.04
CA ALA A 92 -5.00 22.31 -16.49
C ALA A 92 -4.57 23.25 -15.35
N VAL A 93 -5.28 23.24 -14.21
CA VAL A 93 -5.01 24.13 -13.07
C VAL A 93 -5.20 23.34 -11.75
N PRO A 94 -4.22 22.49 -11.38
CA PRO A 94 -4.29 21.69 -10.17
C PRO A 94 -4.00 22.54 -8.93
N ASN A 95 -4.54 22.14 -7.78
CA ASN A 95 -4.24 22.79 -6.50
C ASN A 95 -2.88 22.31 -5.96
N SER A 96 -2.56 21.03 -6.17
CA SER A 96 -1.23 20.46 -5.88
C SER A 96 -0.49 20.15 -7.18
N PRO A 97 0.79 20.55 -7.32
CA PRO A 97 1.57 20.24 -8.51
C PRO A 97 2.06 18.78 -8.54
N PHE A 98 1.86 17.99 -7.47
CA PHE A 98 2.47 16.66 -7.31
C PHE A 98 2.30 15.73 -8.52
N TYR A 99 1.07 15.50 -8.99
CA TYR A 99 0.84 14.62 -10.14
C TYR A 99 1.39 15.18 -11.45
N LYS A 100 1.37 16.51 -11.60
CA LYS A 100 1.94 17.18 -12.77
C LYS A 100 3.46 17.06 -12.80
N GLU A 101 4.10 17.24 -11.66
CA GLU A 101 5.55 17.12 -11.52
C GLU A 101 6.03 15.68 -11.70
N LEU A 102 5.23 14.70 -11.26
CA LEU A 102 5.44 13.30 -11.59
C LEU A 102 5.35 13.07 -13.10
N ASP A 103 4.23 13.44 -13.73
CA ASP A 103 3.99 13.29 -15.16
C ASP A 103 5.10 13.93 -16.02
N GLU A 104 5.57 15.13 -15.65
CA GLU A 104 6.59 15.87 -16.39
C GLU A 104 8.07 15.51 -16.07
N ASP A 105 8.34 14.51 -15.21
CA ASP A 105 9.68 14.18 -14.70
C ASP A 105 10.40 15.39 -14.05
N LYS A 106 9.65 16.18 -13.28
CA LYS A 106 10.12 17.40 -12.61
C LYS A 106 9.84 17.41 -11.11
N LEU A 107 9.47 16.27 -10.53
CA LEU A 107 9.24 16.16 -9.09
C LEU A 107 10.49 16.56 -8.32
N SER A 108 10.35 17.61 -7.52
CA SER A 108 11.42 18.10 -6.68
C SER A 108 11.61 17.18 -5.45
N PRO A 109 12.85 16.86 -5.04
CA PRO A 109 13.11 16.07 -3.83
C PRO A 109 12.56 16.69 -2.53
N ASP A 110 12.33 18.00 -2.49
CA ASP A 110 11.75 18.73 -1.35
C ASP A 110 10.21 18.84 -1.39
N ASN A 111 9.55 18.22 -2.38
CA ASN A 111 8.11 18.28 -2.52
C ASN A 111 7.41 17.67 -1.27
N PRO A 112 6.54 18.40 -0.57
CA PRO A 112 5.88 17.89 0.63
C PRO A 112 5.02 16.64 0.39
N SER A 113 4.39 16.52 -0.78
CA SER A 113 3.57 15.36 -1.14
C SER A 113 4.43 14.12 -1.40
N LEU A 114 5.65 14.32 -1.92
CA LEU A 114 6.64 13.24 -2.02
C LEU A 114 7.04 12.76 -0.62
N PHE A 115 7.41 13.68 0.26
CA PHE A 115 7.75 13.34 1.65
C PHE A 115 6.62 12.58 2.34
N SER A 116 5.37 13.03 2.22
CA SER A 116 4.21 12.33 2.80
C SER A 116 4.03 10.93 2.22
N THR A 117 4.07 10.78 0.89
CA THR A 117 3.88 9.48 0.22
C THR A 117 4.98 8.48 0.62
N TRP A 118 6.23 8.93 0.66
CA TRP A 118 7.36 8.12 1.15
C TRP A 118 7.20 7.74 2.64
N SER A 119 6.90 8.72 3.49
CA SER A 119 6.75 8.52 4.94
C SER A 119 5.60 7.58 5.28
N ASP A 120 4.50 7.61 4.52
CA ASP A 120 3.37 6.71 4.73
C ASP A 120 3.75 5.25 4.52
N VAL A 121 4.52 4.94 3.46
CA VAL A 121 4.99 3.57 3.18
C VAL A 121 6.02 3.13 4.22
N GLN A 122 6.94 4.01 4.64
CA GLN A 122 7.90 3.72 5.70
C GLN A 122 7.23 3.46 7.05
N ASN A 123 6.26 4.29 7.42
CA ASN A 123 5.47 4.11 8.64
C ASN A 123 4.66 2.81 8.59
N TYR A 124 4.10 2.47 7.43
CA TYR A 124 3.42 1.19 7.23
C TYR A 124 4.35 -0.01 7.42
N ARG A 125 5.54 0.01 6.81
CA ARG A 125 6.58 -1.01 7.00
C ARG A 125 6.95 -1.13 8.48
N ALA A 126 7.36 -0.03 9.12
CA ALA A 126 7.82 -0.02 10.49
C ALA A 126 6.76 -0.57 11.46
N ARG A 127 5.50 -0.13 11.33
CA ARG A 127 4.39 -0.65 12.14
C ARG A 127 4.16 -2.14 11.95
N ALA A 128 4.25 -2.63 10.72
CA ALA A 128 4.06 -4.05 10.45
C ALA A 128 5.19 -4.89 11.07
N GLU A 129 6.45 -4.45 10.94
CA GLU A 129 7.62 -5.14 11.53
C GLU A 129 7.62 -5.07 13.08
N ASP A 130 7.25 -3.93 13.66
CA ASP A 130 7.07 -3.80 15.10
C ASP A 130 5.96 -4.72 15.62
N ALA A 131 4.85 -4.83 14.89
CA ALA A 131 3.76 -5.71 15.26
C ALA A 131 4.15 -7.20 15.16
N ILE A 132 5.03 -7.58 14.22
CA ILE A 132 5.65 -8.93 14.20
C ILE A 132 6.43 -9.15 15.49
N ARG A 133 7.34 -8.22 15.85
CA ARG A 133 8.14 -8.32 17.08
C ARG A 133 7.26 -8.46 18.32
N LEU A 134 6.23 -7.64 18.46
CA LEU A 134 5.29 -7.69 19.59
C LEU A 134 4.57 -9.05 19.70
N ALA A 135 4.18 -9.64 18.56
CA ALA A 135 3.54 -10.95 18.52
C ALA A 135 4.52 -12.09 18.81
N GLU A 136 5.77 -12.01 18.35
CA GLU A 136 6.80 -13.02 18.58
C GLU A 136 7.23 -13.10 20.06
N LEU A 137 7.26 -11.96 20.76
CA LEU A 137 7.52 -11.89 22.21
C LEU A 137 6.48 -12.63 23.06
N GLN A 138 5.28 -12.86 22.54
CA GLN A 138 4.23 -13.57 23.27
C GLN A 138 4.53 -15.06 23.37
N ASN A 139 4.36 -15.66 24.55
CA ASN A 139 4.41 -17.11 24.72
C ASN A 139 3.17 -17.64 25.45
N PRO A 140 1.98 -17.59 24.81
CA PRO A 140 0.75 -17.99 25.46
C PRO A 140 0.65 -19.52 25.59
N ALA A 141 0.13 -19.97 26.74
CA ALA A 141 -0.24 -21.37 26.96
C ALA A 141 -1.72 -21.66 26.68
N ASP A 142 -2.57 -20.62 26.70
CA ASP A 142 -4.00 -20.73 26.46
C ASP A 142 -4.32 -20.86 24.96
N ALA A 143 -5.27 -21.74 24.63
CA ALA A 143 -5.61 -22.08 23.25
C ALA A 143 -6.12 -20.87 22.43
N ASP A 144 -6.91 -19.98 23.02
CA ASP A 144 -7.40 -18.80 22.33
C ASP A 144 -6.30 -17.76 22.16
N LYS A 145 -5.44 -17.59 23.16
CA LYS A 145 -4.26 -16.70 23.03
C LYS A 145 -3.23 -17.22 22.01
N ILE A 146 -3.07 -18.53 21.85
CA ILE A 146 -2.27 -19.13 20.77
C ILE A 146 -2.85 -18.75 19.41
N LYS A 147 -4.18 -18.85 19.24
CA LYS A 147 -4.85 -18.42 18.00
C LYS A 147 -4.68 -16.92 17.74
N VAL A 148 -4.79 -16.08 18.78
CA VAL A 148 -4.53 -14.63 18.65
C VAL A 148 -3.12 -14.38 18.13
N LYS A 149 -2.10 -15.00 18.74
CA LYS A 149 -0.71 -14.88 18.28
C LYS A 149 -0.55 -15.31 16.82
N GLN A 150 -1.11 -16.46 16.43
CA GLN A 150 -1.01 -16.97 15.06
C GLN A 150 -1.67 -16.03 14.05
N ASN A 151 -2.90 -15.57 14.32
CA ASN A 151 -3.61 -14.64 13.45
C ASN A 151 -2.92 -13.27 13.37
N ALA A 152 -2.38 -12.77 14.48
CA ALA A 152 -1.57 -11.57 14.50
C ALA A 152 -0.35 -11.72 13.59
N LEU A 153 0.42 -12.81 13.70
CA LEU A 153 1.58 -13.07 12.85
C LEU A 153 1.23 -13.20 11.36
N ILE A 154 0.11 -13.85 11.01
CA ILE A 154 -0.33 -13.93 9.61
C ILE A 154 -0.60 -12.53 9.06
N ASN A 155 -1.37 -11.72 9.79
CA ASN A 155 -1.74 -10.37 9.37
C ASN A 155 -0.51 -9.46 9.27
N THR A 156 0.36 -9.45 10.28
CA THR A 156 1.51 -8.55 10.29
C THR A 156 2.53 -8.93 9.23
N ARG A 157 2.80 -10.23 9.00
CA ARG A 157 3.68 -10.69 7.92
C ARG A 157 3.09 -10.43 6.53
N LEU A 158 1.78 -10.64 6.35
CA LEU A 158 1.07 -10.25 5.12
C LEU A 158 1.34 -8.78 4.77
N HIS A 159 1.12 -7.90 5.75
CA HIS A 159 1.26 -6.46 5.58
C HIS A 159 2.73 -6.01 5.45
N ALA A 160 3.65 -6.57 6.25
CA ALA A 160 5.08 -6.28 6.15
C ALA A 160 5.64 -6.65 4.78
N GLY A 161 5.27 -7.82 4.26
CA GLY A 161 5.70 -8.22 2.92
C GLY A 161 5.18 -7.29 1.83
N TYR A 162 3.92 -6.85 1.95
CA TYR A 162 3.36 -5.89 1.02
C TYR A 162 4.04 -4.51 1.11
N ALA A 163 4.37 -4.03 2.33
CA ALA A 163 5.08 -2.77 2.51
C ALA A 163 6.46 -2.78 1.85
N TRP A 164 7.23 -3.86 2.00
CA TRP A 164 8.52 -4.03 1.33
C TRP A 164 8.40 -4.08 -0.18
N MET A 165 7.38 -4.78 -0.70
CA MET A 165 7.11 -4.80 -2.15
C MET A 165 6.76 -3.40 -2.65
N LEU A 166 5.93 -2.62 -1.94
CA LEU A 166 5.61 -1.24 -2.31
C LEU A 166 6.86 -0.33 -2.35
N LEU A 167 7.78 -0.48 -1.39
CA LEU A 167 9.01 0.32 -1.40
C LEU A 167 9.82 0.08 -2.68
N ALA A 168 10.05 -1.18 -3.05
CA ALA A 168 10.82 -1.52 -4.25
C ALA A 168 10.06 -1.27 -5.57
N ASP A 169 8.75 -1.51 -5.58
CA ASP A 169 7.93 -1.30 -6.76
C ASP A 169 7.85 0.17 -7.15
N TYR A 170 7.84 1.10 -6.20
CA TYR A 170 7.52 2.49 -6.52
C TYR A 170 8.62 3.49 -6.27
N PHE A 171 9.64 3.18 -5.46
CA PHE A 171 10.68 4.15 -5.13
C PHE A 171 12.08 3.71 -5.56
N THR A 172 12.92 4.67 -5.92
CA THR A 172 14.36 4.46 -6.05
C THR A 172 15.16 5.70 -5.65
N VAL A 173 16.36 5.47 -5.10
CA VAL A 173 17.35 6.52 -4.83
C VAL A 173 17.90 7.08 -6.15
N SER A 174 18.09 6.22 -7.15
CA SER A 174 18.52 6.61 -8.49
C SER A 174 18.17 5.56 -9.53
N GLU A 175 18.08 5.96 -10.80
CA GLU A 175 17.88 5.05 -11.94
C GLU A 175 19.06 4.09 -12.15
N SER A 176 20.28 4.48 -11.79
CA SER A 176 21.47 3.62 -11.93
C SER A 176 21.63 2.62 -10.77
N ASN A 177 21.02 2.90 -9.63
CA ASN A 177 21.14 2.11 -8.40
C ASN A 177 19.76 1.95 -7.78
N HIS A 178 19.08 0.89 -8.23
CA HIS A 178 17.74 0.46 -7.83
C HIS A 178 17.71 0.05 -6.35
N ALA A 179 17.58 1.04 -5.49
CA ALA A 179 17.64 0.88 -4.05
C ALA A 179 16.77 1.92 -3.35
N ILE A 180 16.45 1.67 -2.09
CA ILE A 180 15.69 2.54 -1.20
C ILE A 180 16.43 2.68 0.13
N TYR A 181 16.14 3.71 0.90
CA TYR A 181 16.57 3.76 2.30
C TYR A 181 15.55 3.08 3.20
N ALA A 182 16.00 2.28 4.15
CA ALA A 182 15.18 1.77 5.25
C ALA A 182 16.06 1.61 6.49
N ASP A 183 15.58 2.12 7.63
CA ASP A 183 16.35 2.14 8.89
C ASP A 183 17.75 2.75 8.72
N HIS A 184 17.83 3.86 7.99
CA HIS A 184 19.08 4.57 7.64
C HIS A 184 20.11 3.73 6.85
N ALA A 185 19.70 2.59 6.30
CA ALA A 185 20.54 1.74 5.47
C ALA A 185 20.02 1.71 4.03
N LEU A 186 20.94 1.63 3.07
CA LEU A 186 20.59 1.39 1.68
C LEU A 186 20.18 -0.08 1.52
N VAL A 187 18.98 -0.32 1.00
CA VAL A 187 18.43 -1.64 0.71
C VAL A 187 18.12 -1.70 -0.78
N THR A 188 18.75 -2.64 -1.49
CA THR A 188 18.48 -2.88 -2.91
C THR A 188 17.05 -3.37 -3.13
N HIS A 189 16.49 -3.15 -4.33
CA HIS A 189 15.17 -3.70 -4.67
C HIS A 189 15.10 -5.22 -4.48
N ASP A 190 16.13 -5.95 -4.88
CA ASP A 190 16.21 -7.41 -4.69
C ASP A 190 16.13 -7.81 -3.22
N GLN A 191 16.82 -7.09 -2.33
CA GLN A 191 16.75 -7.34 -0.89
C GLN A 191 15.36 -7.04 -0.32
N ALA A 192 14.72 -5.96 -0.77
CA ALA A 192 13.36 -5.62 -0.36
C ALA A 192 12.35 -6.68 -0.84
N TYR A 193 12.45 -7.14 -2.08
CA TYR A 193 11.63 -8.23 -2.61
C TYR A 193 11.87 -9.56 -1.88
N ALA A 194 13.13 -9.87 -1.54
CA ALA A 194 13.45 -11.06 -0.74
C ALA A 194 12.83 -10.99 0.67
N LYS A 195 12.82 -9.82 1.31
CA LYS A 195 12.10 -9.62 2.58
C LYS A 195 10.59 -9.84 2.41
N ALA A 196 10.00 -9.33 1.32
CA ALA A 196 8.59 -9.53 1.01
C ALA A 196 8.23 -11.01 0.88
N GLN A 197 9.00 -11.74 0.04
CA GLN A 197 8.85 -13.18 -0.14
C GLN A 197 8.94 -13.93 1.19
N ARG A 198 10.00 -13.67 1.98
CA ARG A 198 10.23 -14.34 3.27
C ARG A 198 9.04 -14.19 4.21
N TYR A 199 8.51 -12.97 4.37
CA TYR A 199 7.38 -12.75 5.27
C TYR A 199 6.14 -13.55 4.86
N TRP A 200 5.83 -13.62 3.56
CA TRP A 200 4.69 -14.41 3.10
C TRP A 200 4.92 -15.91 3.24
N GLU A 201 6.13 -16.40 2.95
CA GLU A 201 6.50 -17.81 3.17
C GLU A 201 6.40 -18.22 4.65
N GLU A 202 6.84 -17.36 5.57
CA GLU A 202 6.73 -17.57 7.02
C GLU A 202 5.28 -17.48 7.53
N ALA A 203 4.37 -16.82 6.80
CA ALA A 203 2.95 -16.73 7.14
C ALA A 203 2.15 -17.96 6.70
N ILE A 204 2.53 -18.60 5.58
CA ILE A 204 1.85 -19.78 5.02
C ILE A 204 1.60 -20.91 6.03
N PRO A 205 2.58 -21.36 6.86
CA PRO A 205 2.35 -22.49 7.76
C PRO A 205 1.32 -22.19 8.86
N LEU A 206 1.08 -20.91 9.17
CA LEU A 206 0.11 -20.46 10.17
C LEU A 206 -1.29 -20.26 9.56
N ALA A 207 -1.34 -19.94 8.27
CA ALA A 207 -2.53 -19.50 7.56
C ALA A 207 -3.60 -20.59 7.38
N SER A 208 -4.87 -20.17 7.44
CA SER A 208 -6.03 -20.93 6.97
C SER A 208 -5.97 -21.16 5.45
N ALA A 209 -6.83 -22.03 4.91
CA ALA A 209 -6.85 -22.32 3.48
C ALA A 209 -7.11 -21.08 2.60
N GLN A 210 -7.94 -20.14 3.07
CA GLN A 210 -8.23 -18.90 2.35
C GLN A 210 -7.02 -17.95 2.38
N GLU A 211 -6.43 -17.77 3.56
CA GLU A 211 -5.23 -16.94 3.74
C GLU A 211 -4.04 -17.47 2.95
N LYS A 212 -3.86 -18.80 2.87
CA LYS A 212 -2.84 -19.44 2.02
C LYS A 212 -3.00 -19.07 0.55
N ARG A 213 -4.23 -19.13 0.01
CA ARG A 213 -4.48 -18.75 -1.39
C ARG A 213 -4.14 -17.29 -1.65
N LEU A 214 -4.42 -16.40 -0.70
CA LEU A 214 -3.99 -15.02 -0.80
C LEU A 214 -2.46 -14.87 -0.77
N LEU A 215 -1.78 -15.51 0.19
CA LEU A 215 -0.31 -15.46 0.28
C LEU A 215 0.34 -16.00 -1.01
N HIS A 216 -0.18 -17.08 -1.58
CA HIS A 216 0.27 -17.60 -2.88
C HIS A 216 -0.05 -16.66 -4.04
N SER A 217 -1.16 -15.91 -3.99
CA SER A 217 -1.46 -14.87 -4.98
C SER A 217 -0.42 -13.73 -4.94
N LEU A 218 0.00 -13.33 -3.74
CA LEU A 218 1.04 -12.31 -3.56
C LEU A 218 2.43 -12.79 -3.97
N LEU A 219 2.80 -14.03 -3.65
CA LEU A 219 4.04 -14.64 -4.16
C LEU A 219 4.03 -14.77 -5.69
N THR A 220 2.87 -15.09 -6.28
CA THR A 220 2.71 -15.09 -7.73
C THR A 220 2.93 -13.69 -8.30
N LYS A 221 2.26 -12.68 -7.74
CA LYS A 221 2.39 -11.27 -8.15
C LYS A 221 3.85 -10.80 -8.05
N LEU A 222 4.54 -11.14 -6.96
CA LEU A 222 5.96 -10.83 -6.77
C LEU A 222 6.83 -11.48 -7.85
N GLY A 223 6.59 -12.75 -8.19
CA GLY A 223 7.28 -13.41 -9.30
C GLY A 223 7.10 -12.68 -10.64
N ILE A 224 5.91 -12.14 -10.89
CA ILE A 224 5.65 -11.32 -12.09
C ILE A 224 6.36 -9.96 -12.03
N HIS A 225 6.30 -9.26 -10.89
CA HIS A 225 6.92 -7.95 -10.70
C HIS A 225 8.46 -8.01 -10.82
N THR A 226 9.06 -9.08 -10.31
CA THR A 226 10.52 -9.33 -10.33
C THR A 226 10.99 -10.07 -11.58
N GLN A 227 10.09 -10.41 -12.50
CA GLN A 227 10.36 -11.27 -13.67
C GLN A 227 10.91 -12.67 -13.31
N ASN A 228 10.80 -13.08 -12.04
CA ASN A 228 11.02 -14.45 -11.60
C ASN A 228 9.78 -15.30 -11.93
N TYR A 229 9.61 -15.61 -13.22
CA TYR A 229 8.45 -16.35 -13.69
C TYR A 229 8.39 -17.79 -13.15
N THR A 230 9.53 -18.35 -12.73
CA THR A 230 9.57 -19.64 -12.01
C THR A 230 8.89 -19.56 -10.65
N LEU A 231 9.09 -18.49 -9.88
CA LEU A 231 8.37 -18.26 -8.62
C LEU A 231 6.86 -18.10 -8.89
N ALA A 232 6.50 -17.33 -9.92
CA ALA A 232 5.10 -17.16 -10.30
C ALA A 232 4.43 -18.49 -10.66
N ALA A 233 5.07 -19.31 -11.51
CA ALA A 233 4.57 -20.62 -11.90
C ALA A 233 4.45 -21.60 -10.71
N ALA A 234 5.35 -21.53 -9.74
CA ALA A 234 5.31 -22.38 -8.55
C ALA A 234 4.07 -22.11 -7.66
N HIS A 235 3.58 -20.86 -7.62
CA HIS A 235 2.51 -20.45 -6.71
C HIS A 235 1.14 -20.25 -7.37
N ILE A 236 1.08 -20.02 -8.69
CA ILE A 236 -0.18 -19.68 -9.38
C ILE A 236 -1.27 -20.76 -9.28
N ASN A 237 -0.94 -22.04 -9.19
CA ASN A 237 -1.94 -23.09 -9.02
C ASN A 237 -2.44 -23.24 -7.57
N GLN A 238 -1.75 -22.59 -6.63
CA GLN A 238 -2.11 -22.52 -5.21
C GLN A 238 -2.81 -21.20 -4.87
N SER A 239 -2.95 -20.29 -5.85
CA SER A 239 -3.59 -18.98 -5.73
C SER A 239 -5.09 -19.05 -6.03
N PHE A 240 -5.76 -17.92 -6.27
CA PHE A 240 -7.18 -17.88 -6.63
C PHE A 240 -7.44 -18.64 -7.96
N THR A 241 -8.19 -19.74 -7.90
CA THR A 241 -8.49 -20.60 -9.07
C THR A 241 -9.93 -20.52 -9.54
N ALA A 242 -10.85 -20.03 -8.70
CA ALA A 242 -12.25 -19.80 -9.03
C ALA A 242 -12.61 -18.34 -8.77
N LEU A 243 -13.81 -17.92 -9.22
CA LEU A 243 -14.42 -16.65 -8.82
C LEU A 243 -14.65 -16.67 -7.29
N GLU A 244 -13.59 -16.39 -6.53
CA GLU A 244 -13.61 -16.37 -5.09
C GLU A 244 -14.07 -15.00 -4.60
N ASN A 245 -14.91 -14.98 -3.55
CA ASN A 245 -15.47 -13.75 -2.96
C ASN A 245 -14.47 -13.03 -2.03
N PHE A 246 -13.17 -13.30 -2.14
CA PHE A 246 -12.14 -12.71 -1.29
C PHE A 246 -11.00 -12.15 -2.14
N ALA A 247 -10.53 -10.97 -1.73
CA ALA A 247 -9.43 -10.24 -2.34
C ALA A 247 -8.63 -9.56 -1.24
N PHE A 248 -7.36 -9.23 -1.52
CA PHE A 248 -6.64 -8.35 -0.61
C PHE A 248 -7.00 -6.91 -0.89
N LEU A 249 -7.65 -6.29 0.09
CA LEU A 249 -8.16 -4.93 0.03
C LEU A 249 -7.42 -4.07 1.05
N ASN A 250 -6.85 -2.96 0.57
CA ASN A 250 -6.37 -1.87 1.42
C ASN A 250 -7.46 -0.81 1.42
N THR A 251 -7.83 -0.24 2.56
CA THR A 251 -8.98 0.67 2.79
C THR A 251 -10.31 -0.02 3.11
N VAL A 252 -10.64 -0.09 4.40
CA VAL A 252 -12.05 -0.10 4.83
C VAL A 252 -12.19 0.89 5.99
N GLY A 253 -13.06 1.90 5.81
CA GLY A 253 -13.62 2.74 6.88
C GLY A 253 -12.70 3.76 7.59
N THR A 254 -11.38 3.73 7.42
CA THR A 254 -10.44 4.52 8.24
C THR A 254 -9.72 5.67 7.52
N THR A 255 -9.69 5.66 6.19
CA THR A 255 -9.07 6.68 5.32
C THR A 255 -9.95 6.96 4.10
N SER A 256 -9.71 8.08 3.40
CA SER A 256 -10.37 8.34 2.11
C SER A 256 -9.66 7.54 1.00
N ASN A 257 -10.44 6.99 0.08
CA ASN A 257 -9.92 6.40 -1.15
C ASN A 257 -9.31 7.51 -2.01
N ALA A 258 -8.01 7.42 -2.29
CA ALA A 258 -7.31 8.48 -3.02
C ALA A 258 -7.77 8.62 -4.47
N PHE A 259 -8.24 7.57 -5.14
CA PHE A 259 -8.82 7.71 -6.48
C PHE A 259 -10.12 8.51 -6.44
N PHE A 260 -10.95 8.36 -5.40
CA PHE A 260 -12.10 9.26 -5.19
C PHE A 260 -11.65 10.70 -4.95
N SER A 261 -10.66 10.90 -4.08
CA SER A 261 -10.15 12.23 -3.72
C SER A 261 -9.35 12.92 -4.83
N ALA A 262 -8.78 12.17 -5.78
CA ALA A 262 -7.92 12.69 -6.85
C ALA A 262 -8.60 12.72 -8.24
N LEU A 263 -9.54 11.80 -8.52
CA LEU A 263 -10.10 11.59 -9.87
C LEU A 263 -11.62 11.65 -9.96
N SER A 264 -12.35 11.96 -8.88
CA SER A 264 -13.81 12.13 -8.96
C SER A 264 -14.21 13.43 -9.67
N ILE A 265 -15.48 13.53 -10.09
CA ILE A 265 -16.01 14.60 -10.96
C ILE A 265 -15.81 16.03 -10.43
N ASN A 266 -15.64 16.19 -9.11
CA ASN A 266 -15.49 17.50 -8.47
C ASN A 266 -14.04 17.87 -8.15
N VAL A 267 -13.09 17.00 -8.47
CA VAL A 267 -11.67 17.18 -8.13
C VAL A 267 -10.95 18.02 -9.20
N ARG A 268 -9.83 18.63 -8.80
CA ARG A 268 -9.01 19.50 -9.66
C ARG A 268 -7.57 19.05 -9.83
N ASP A 269 -7.06 18.12 -9.03
CA ASP A 269 -5.61 17.84 -9.04
C ASP A 269 -5.19 16.89 -10.16
N ALA A 270 -6.03 15.90 -10.47
CA ALA A 270 -5.76 14.92 -11.51
C ALA A 270 -7.04 14.55 -12.28
N ALA A 271 -6.86 13.86 -13.40
CA ALA A 271 -7.91 13.36 -14.28
C ALA A 271 -7.49 12.01 -14.87
N VAL A 272 -8.48 11.24 -15.35
CA VAL A 272 -8.22 10.04 -16.14
C VAL A 272 -7.58 10.47 -17.47
N ASP A 273 -6.53 9.78 -17.88
CA ASP A 273 -5.83 10.10 -19.13
C ASP A 273 -6.76 9.92 -20.35
N PRO A 274 -6.87 10.91 -21.26
CA PRO A 274 -7.74 10.81 -22.43
C PRO A 274 -7.37 9.67 -23.39
N THR A 275 -6.10 9.29 -23.49
CA THR A 275 -5.65 8.15 -24.32
C THR A 275 -6.15 6.83 -23.73
N PHE A 276 -6.15 6.71 -22.40
CA PHE A 276 -6.76 5.57 -21.72
C PHE A 276 -8.27 5.50 -22.00
N VAL A 277 -8.98 6.64 -21.94
CA VAL A 277 -10.42 6.66 -22.30
C VAL A 277 -10.65 6.22 -23.76
N ALA A 278 -9.78 6.62 -24.69
CA ALA A 278 -9.92 6.29 -26.10
C ALA A 278 -9.78 4.79 -26.40
N VAL A 279 -9.11 4.01 -25.53
CA VAL A 279 -8.98 2.55 -25.70
C VAL A 279 -10.17 1.76 -25.13
N LEU A 280 -11.06 2.39 -24.34
CA LEU A 280 -12.24 1.73 -23.76
C LEU A 280 -13.37 1.59 -24.80
N LYS A 281 -13.35 0.51 -25.58
CA LYS A 281 -14.24 0.35 -26.75
C LYS A 281 -15.44 -0.54 -26.45
N THR A 282 -15.20 -1.69 -25.82
CA THR A 282 -16.20 -2.73 -25.58
C THR A 282 -17.10 -2.41 -24.39
N THR A 283 -18.17 -3.18 -24.23
CA THR A 283 -19.03 -3.10 -23.04
C THR A 283 -18.23 -3.46 -21.79
N ALA A 284 -17.40 -4.51 -21.86
CA ALA A 284 -16.54 -4.93 -20.74
C ALA A 284 -15.56 -3.82 -20.32
N ASP A 285 -14.89 -3.16 -21.28
CA ASP A 285 -13.92 -2.10 -20.98
C ASP A 285 -14.57 -0.94 -20.20
N LYS A 286 -15.75 -0.51 -20.68
CA LYS A 286 -16.52 0.60 -20.10
C LYS A 286 -17.12 0.25 -18.75
N ASN A 287 -17.57 -1.00 -18.56
CA ASN A 287 -18.08 -1.46 -17.28
C ASN A 287 -16.96 -1.60 -16.24
N ARG A 288 -15.76 -2.00 -16.65
CA ARG A 288 -14.58 -2.04 -15.77
C ARG A 288 -14.11 -0.65 -15.37
N ASN A 289 -14.17 0.31 -16.30
CA ASN A 289 -13.64 1.66 -16.15
C ASN A 289 -14.70 2.71 -16.50
N PRO A 290 -15.75 2.88 -15.68
CA PRO A 290 -16.77 3.87 -15.95
C PRO A 290 -16.19 5.27 -15.72
N VAL A 291 -16.12 6.03 -16.81
CA VAL A 291 -15.60 7.39 -16.84
C VAL A 291 -16.69 8.37 -17.27
N VAL A 292 -16.61 9.59 -16.74
CA VAL A 292 -17.51 10.69 -17.09
C VAL A 292 -16.69 11.93 -17.40
N LYS A 293 -17.16 12.76 -18.33
CA LYS A 293 -16.52 14.04 -18.63
C LYS A 293 -17.06 15.10 -17.68
N ALA A 294 -16.18 15.67 -16.86
CA ALA A 294 -16.54 16.74 -15.94
C ALA A 294 -16.91 18.03 -16.70
N PRO A 295 -17.68 18.96 -16.10
CA PRO A 295 -18.03 20.24 -16.74
C PRO A 295 -16.83 21.07 -17.20
N LYS A 296 -15.66 20.88 -16.55
CA LYS A 296 -14.40 21.53 -16.89
C LYS A 296 -13.61 20.80 -18.01
N GLY A 297 -14.21 19.78 -18.65
CA GLY A 297 -13.68 19.13 -19.84
C GLY A 297 -12.73 17.96 -19.62
N HIS A 298 -12.25 17.72 -18.40
CA HIS A 298 -11.40 16.57 -18.06
C HIS A 298 -12.23 15.31 -17.78
N TRP A 299 -11.60 14.14 -17.87
CA TRP A 299 -12.24 12.86 -17.56
C TRP A 299 -12.08 12.48 -16.08
N SER A 300 -13.13 11.94 -15.50
CA SER A 300 -13.20 11.54 -14.09
C SER A 300 -13.67 10.10 -13.96
N LEU A 301 -13.24 9.43 -12.88
CA LEU A 301 -13.76 8.13 -12.49
C LEU A 301 -15.12 8.28 -11.82
N ALA A 302 -16.06 7.40 -12.16
CA ALA A 302 -17.41 7.41 -11.61
C ALA A 302 -17.73 6.23 -10.67
N TYR A 303 -16.78 5.30 -10.46
CA TYR A 303 -17.05 4.09 -9.67
C TYR A 303 -16.62 4.13 -8.20
N PHE A 304 -15.54 4.86 -7.87
CA PHE A 304 -15.05 4.91 -6.49
C PHE A 304 -15.87 5.86 -5.63
N LYS A 305 -16.23 5.41 -4.44
CA LYS A 305 -16.73 6.22 -3.34
C LYS A 305 -15.61 6.52 -2.34
N GLU A 306 -15.82 7.54 -1.51
CA GLU A 306 -14.83 8.00 -0.52
C GLU A 306 -14.29 6.88 0.38
N ARG A 307 -15.12 5.88 0.70
CA ARG A 307 -14.75 4.79 1.64
C ARG A 307 -14.62 3.43 0.97
N ASP A 308 -14.57 3.39 -0.36
CA ASP A 308 -14.39 2.13 -1.08
C ASP A 308 -12.99 1.56 -0.87
N PRO A 309 -12.87 0.22 -0.85
CA PRO A 309 -11.58 -0.47 -0.80
C PRO A 309 -10.73 -0.25 -2.06
N LEU A 310 -9.41 -0.17 -1.87
CA LEU A 310 -8.40 -0.33 -2.90
C LEU A 310 -8.05 -1.80 -3.04
N LEU A 311 -7.97 -2.24 -4.28
CA LEU A 311 -7.70 -3.62 -4.60
C LEU A 311 -6.22 -3.87 -4.85
N VAL A 312 -5.60 -4.73 -4.04
CA VAL A 312 -4.19 -5.13 -4.20
C VAL A 312 -4.04 -6.30 -5.16
N SER A 313 -4.82 -7.36 -4.93
CA SER A 313 -4.82 -8.57 -5.76
C SER A 313 -6.12 -9.34 -5.60
N ASP A 314 -6.59 -9.92 -6.71
CA ASP A 314 -7.81 -10.71 -6.82
C ASP A 314 -7.67 -11.82 -7.88
N PHE A 315 -8.79 -12.51 -8.10
CA PHE A 315 -8.97 -13.48 -9.17
C PHE A 315 -8.62 -12.94 -10.56
N ASP A 316 -9.03 -11.71 -10.91
CA ASP A 316 -8.82 -11.15 -12.26
C ASP A 316 -7.32 -11.03 -12.57
N GLU A 317 -6.54 -10.52 -11.61
CA GLU A 317 -5.08 -10.47 -11.73
C GLU A 317 -4.48 -11.87 -11.89
N MET A 318 -4.95 -12.85 -11.11
CA MET A 318 -4.44 -14.22 -11.20
C MET A 318 -4.77 -14.87 -12.56
N GLN A 319 -5.94 -14.61 -13.16
CA GLN A 319 -6.25 -15.09 -14.52
C GLN A 319 -5.34 -14.47 -15.58
N LEU A 320 -5.10 -13.16 -15.50
CA LEU A 320 -4.21 -12.50 -16.46
C LEU A 320 -2.74 -12.91 -16.28
N ILE A 321 -2.33 -13.27 -15.06
CA ILE A 321 -1.02 -13.89 -14.83
C ILE A 321 -0.97 -15.32 -15.41
N ARG A 322 -2.03 -16.13 -15.28
CA ARG A 322 -2.11 -17.44 -15.95
C ARG A 322 -1.99 -17.29 -17.47
N ALA A 323 -2.70 -16.34 -18.06
CA ALA A 323 -2.57 -16.01 -19.48
C ALA A 323 -1.11 -15.68 -19.85
N GLU A 324 -0.43 -14.86 -19.05
CA GLU A 324 0.99 -14.55 -19.26
C GLU A 324 1.89 -15.78 -19.19
N LEU A 325 1.71 -16.62 -18.18
CA LEU A 325 2.53 -17.82 -17.99
C LEU A 325 2.29 -18.86 -19.09
N VAL A 326 1.08 -18.93 -19.66
CA VAL A 326 0.81 -19.73 -20.87
C VAL A 326 1.56 -19.18 -22.08
N ILE A 327 1.52 -17.87 -22.32
CA ILE A 327 2.25 -17.23 -23.44
C ILE A 327 3.76 -17.45 -23.32
N ARG A 328 4.26 -17.59 -22.10
CA ARG A 328 5.69 -17.85 -21.79
C ARG A 328 6.05 -19.34 -21.75
N ASP A 329 5.12 -20.23 -22.11
CA ASP A 329 5.31 -21.69 -22.07
C ASP A 329 5.65 -22.26 -20.66
N LEU A 330 5.22 -21.56 -19.60
CA LEU A 330 5.43 -21.97 -18.19
C LEU A 330 4.18 -22.60 -17.57
N LEU A 331 3.03 -22.48 -18.22
CA LEU A 331 1.80 -23.19 -17.88
C LEU A 331 1.18 -23.76 -19.16
N PRO A 332 0.54 -24.94 -19.09
CA PRO A 332 -0.27 -25.43 -20.19
C PRO A 332 -1.61 -24.67 -20.27
N GLY A 333 -2.20 -24.63 -21.46
CA GLY A 333 -3.56 -24.11 -21.67
C GLY A 333 -3.63 -23.12 -22.82
N ASN A 334 -4.74 -22.39 -22.87
CA ASN A 334 -4.97 -21.34 -23.86
C ASN A 334 -5.12 -19.99 -23.15
N ALA A 335 -4.22 -19.05 -23.44
CA ALA A 335 -4.21 -17.73 -22.82
C ALA A 335 -5.50 -16.92 -23.09
N VAL A 336 -6.15 -17.13 -24.24
CA VAL A 336 -7.44 -16.47 -24.54
C VAL A 336 -8.52 -16.84 -23.54
N ASP A 337 -8.56 -18.09 -23.09
CA ASP A 337 -9.63 -18.58 -22.20
C ASP A 337 -9.53 -17.90 -20.83
N PHE A 338 -8.31 -17.73 -20.32
CA PHE A 338 -8.07 -16.98 -19.08
C PHE A 338 -8.43 -15.50 -19.22
N VAL A 339 -8.12 -14.88 -20.36
CA VAL A 339 -8.49 -13.48 -20.64
C VAL A 339 -10.01 -13.31 -20.73
N ASN A 340 -10.68 -14.19 -21.48
CA ASN A 340 -12.14 -14.16 -21.63
C ASN A 340 -12.86 -14.42 -20.30
N THR A 341 -12.26 -15.18 -19.38
CA THR A 341 -12.78 -15.36 -18.02
C THR A 341 -12.89 -14.02 -17.28
N VAL A 342 -11.91 -13.12 -17.47
CA VAL A 342 -11.96 -11.77 -16.88
C VAL A 342 -12.96 -10.88 -17.63
N ILE A 343 -12.97 -10.91 -18.96
CA ILE A 343 -13.88 -10.09 -19.78
C ILE A 343 -15.35 -10.41 -19.45
N LEU A 344 -15.70 -11.70 -19.31
CA LEU A 344 -17.06 -12.15 -19.01
C LEU A 344 -17.61 -11.61 -17.69
N LYS A 345 -16.75 -11.29 -16.72
CA LYS A 345 -17.16 -10.64 -15.45
C LYS A 345 -17.74 -9.24 -15.69
N TYR A 346 -17.26 -8.55 -16.72
CA TYR A 346 -17.66 -7.18 -17.07
C TYR A 346 -18.63 -7.12 -18.25
N ASP A 347 -18.80 -8.21 -19.01
CA ASP A 347 -19.83 -8.38 -20.02
C ASP A 347 -20.31 -9.84 -20.08
N ALA A 348 -21.33 -10.15 -19.28
CA ALA A 348 -21.87 -11.50 -19.17
C ALA A 348 -22.51 -12.04 -20.47
N SER A 349 -22.77 -11.17 -21.46
CA SER A 349 -23.27 -11.62 -22.77
C SER A 349 -22.21 -12.32 -23.62
N GLY A 350 -20.93 -12.12 -23.28
CA GLY A 350 -19.79 -12.60 -24.07
C GLY A 350 -19.53 -11.80 -25.35
N SER A 351 -20.28 -10.73 -25.61
CA SER A 351 -20.11 -9.90 -26.82
C SER A 351 -18.76 -9.19 -26.87
N SER A 352 -18.15 -8.92 -25.71
CA SER A 352 -16.82 -8.32 -25.59
C SER A 352 -15.68 -9.35 -25.65
N ASN A 353 -15.96 -10.66 -25.70
CA ASN A 353 -14.93 -11.69 -25.68
C ASN A 353 -14.04 -11.66 -26.92
N LEU A 354 -12.76 -11.99 -26.72
CA LEU A 354 -11.85 -12.26 -27.81
C LEU A 354 -12.26 -13.58 -28.50
N PRO A 355 -12.20 -13.66 -29.84
CA PRO A 355 -12.45 -14.91 -30.55
C PRO A 355 -11.54 -16.04 -30.05
N ALA A 356 -12.06 -17.27 -29.93
CA ALA A 356 -11.32 -18.41 -29.37
C ALA A 356 -10.00 -18.72 -30.12
N GLN A 357 -9.95 -18.43 -31.41
CA GLN A 357 -8.78 -18.60 -32.29
C GLN A 357 -7.75 -17.45 -32.20
N THR A 358 -7.96 -16.46 -31.34
CA THR A 358 -7.02 -15.35 -31.16
C THR A 358 -5.69 -15.89 -30.63
N VAL A 359 -4.58 -15.54 -31.28
CA VAL A 359 -3.26 -15.86 -30.75
C VAL A 359 -2.85 -14.74 -29.80
N MET A 360 -2.92 -15.03 -28.49
CA MET A 360 -2.42 -14.10 -27.48
C MET A 360 -0.89 -14.08 -27.48
N ASN A 361 -0.33 -12.90 -27.28
CA ASN A 361 1.09 -12.65 -27.11
C ASN A 361 1.30 -11.60 -26.01
N LEU A 362 2.54 -11.33 -25.62
CA LEU A 362 2.80 -10.39 -24.52
C LEU A 362 2.29 -8.97 -24.85
N THR A 363 2.42 -8.52 -26.11
CA THR A 363 1.97 -7.20 -26.54
C THR A 363 0.47 -7.02 -26.34
N ASN A 364 -0.37 -7.90 -26.88
CA ASN A 364 -1.82 -7.77 -26.72
C ASN A 364 -2.28 -8.06 -25.28
N LEU A 365 -1.56 -8.91 -24.54
CA LEU A 365 -1.82 -9.07 -23.10
C LEU A 365 -1.57 -7.78 -22.31
N THR A 366 -0.53 -6.99 -22.64
CA THR A 366 -0.28 -5.72 -21.94
C THR A 366 -1.45 -4.74 -22.07
N THR A 367 -2.13 -4.73 -23.22
CA THR A 367 -3.34 -3.93 -23.45
C THR A 367 -4.50 -4.43 -22.59
N VAL A 368 -4.72 -5.75 -22.55
CA VAL A 368 -5.74 -6.36 -21.67
C VAL A 368 -5.48 -6.02 -20.20
N ARG A 369 -4.22 -6.18 -19.75
CA ARG A 369 -3.82 -5.86 -18.37
C ARG A 369 -4.05 -4.39 -18.04
N ARG A 370 -3.68 -3.47 -18.94
CA ARG A 370 -3.92 -2.03 -18.77
C ARG A 370 -5.40 -1.72 -18.54
N THR A 371 -6.32 -2.38 -19.25
CA THR A 371 -7.77 -2.15 -19.10
C THR A 371 -8.37 -2.83 -17.87
N PHE A 372 -8.01 -4.08 -17.58
CA PHE A 372 -8.69 -4.87 -16.55
C PHE A 372 -8.03 -4.77 -15.17
N LEU A 373 -6.75 -4.39 -15.10
CA LEU A 373 -6.02 -4.15 -13.85
C LEU A 373 -5.82 -2.67 -13.53
N SER A 374 -6.49 -1.76 -14.24
CA SER A 374 -6.38 -0.33 -14.00
C SER A 374 -6.70 0.03 -12.55
N TRP A 375 -6.07 1.11 -12.05
CA TRP A 375 -6.31 1.64 -10.69
C TRP A 375 -5.82 0.72 -9.56
N ARG A 376 -4.86 -0.15 -9.86
CA ARG A 376 -4.24 -1.08 -8.89
C ARG A 376 -2.71 -0.88 -8.77
N GLY A 377 -2.19 0.18 -9.39
CA GLY A 377 -0.76 0.52 -9.45
C GLY A 377 0.11 -0.48 -10.24
N THR A 378 -0.51 -1.43 -10.95
CA THR A 378 0.18 -2.45 -11.73
C THR A 378 0.72 -1.91 -13.05
N ARG A 379 0.15 -0.82 -13.59
CA ARG A 379 0.51 -0.31 -14.92
C ARG A 379 1.94 0.19 -14.98
N LEU A 380 2.41 0.92 -13.97
CA LEU A 380 3.81 1.34 -13.86
C LEU A 380 4.76 0.14 -13.92
N ILE A 381 4.43 -0.91 -13.20
CA ILE A 381 5.22 -2.14 -13.13
C ILE A 381 5.21 -2.86 -14.48
N ASP A 382 4.04 -2.93 -15.14
CA ASP A 382 3.91 -3.51 -16.48
C ASP A 382 4.75 -2.73 -17.51
N LEU A 383 4.70 -1.39 -17.51
CA LEU A 383 5.51 -0.56 -18.41
C LEU A 383 7.01 -0.86 -18.26
N ARG A 384 7.50 -0.96 -17.01
CA ARG A 384 8.90 -1.31 -16.73
C ARG A 384 9.25 -2.73 -17.14
N ARG A 385 8.52 -3.74 -16.66
CA ARG A 385 8.90 -5.15 -16.84
C ARG A 385 8.73 -5.64 -18.28
N PHE A 386 7.83 -5.03 -19.04
CA PHE A 386 7.71 -5.28 -20.49
C PHE A 386 8.63 -4.38 -21.32
N ASN A 387 9.23 -3.35 -20.71
CA ASN A 387 10.06 -2.36 -21.38
C ASN A 387 9.33 -1.74 -22.59
N ILE A 388 8.14 -1.19 -22.36
CA ILE A 388 7.27 -0.60 -23.39
C ILE A 388 6.99 0.88 -23.08
N ASP A 389 6.76 1.66 -24.14
CA ASP A 389 6.53 3.11 -24.04
C ASP A 389 5.14 3.49 -23.49
N GLY A 390 4.16 2.59 -23.59
CA GLY A 390 2.76 2.94 -23.30
C GLY A 390 2.25 4.08 -24.20
N ASP A 391 1.26 4.82 -23.71
CA ASP A 391 0.67 5.97 -24.40
C ASP A 391 1.29 7.32 -23.97
N LEU A 392 2.42 7.30 -23.27
CA LEU A 392 3.12 8.51 -22.84
C LEU A 392 3.80 9.23 -24.01
N ASN A 393 3.92 10.55 -23.88
CA ASN A 393 4.67 11.37 -24.84
C ASN A 393 5.60 12.37 -24.12
N PRO A 394 6.94 12.15 -24.13
CA PRO A 394 7.62 11.03 -24.77
C PRO A 394 7.30 9.69 -24.07
N GLY A 395 7.44 8.58 -24.79
CA GLY A 395 7.14 7.24 -24.27
C GLY A 395 7.88 6.90 -22.98
N PHE A 396 7.31 5.98 -22.19
CA PHE A 396 7.80 5.59 -20.86
C PHE A 396 9.30 5.25 -20.83
N THR A 397 9.83 4.54 -21.84
CA THR A 397 11.26 4.13 -21.87
C THR A 397 12.22 5.30 -22.07
N LYS A 398 11.70 6.48 -22.42
CA LYS A 398 12.46 7.72 -22.64
C LYS A 398 12.35 8.68 -21.45
N ARG A 399 11.63 8.29 -20.39
CA ARG A 399 11.52 9.08 -19.18
C ARG A 399 12.87 9.17 -18.48
N LYS A 400 13.04 10.23 -17.71
CA LYS A 400 14.19 10.38 -16.81
C LYS A 400 14.04 9.51 -15.57
N TRP A 401 12.81 9.26 -15.15
CA TRP A 401 12.47 8.50 -13.96
C TRP A 401 11.41 7.45 -14.27
N HIS A 402 11.71 6.19 -13.94
CA HIS A 402 10.79 5.05 -14.04
C HIS A 402 10.28 4.60 -12.65
N TRP A 403 10.78 5.22 -11.59
CA TRP A 403 10.31 5.12 -10.21
C TRP A 403 10.09 6.53 -9.64
N ILE A 404 9.35 6.64 -8.55
CA ILE A 404 9.30 7.86 -7.75
C ILE A 404 10.67 8.01 -7.08
N GLY A 405 11.28 9.20 -7.17
CA GLY A 405 12.50 9.52 -6.43
C GLY A 405 12.28 9.48 -4.91
N ILE A 406 13.34 9.52 -4.12
CA ILE A 406 13.23 9.65 -2.66
C ILE A 406 13.24 11.13 -2.23
N PRO A 407 12.63 11.48 -1.09
CA PRO A 407 12.69 12.84 -0.57
C PRO A 407 14.11 13.22 -0.12
N GLU A 408 14.43 14.50 -0.21
CA GLU A 408 15.77 15.04 0.07
C GLU A 408 16.28 14.68 1.48
N ILE A 409 15.38 14.61 2.46
CA ILE A 409 15.70 14.34 3.88
C ILE A 409 16.41 12.99 4.09
N GLU A 410 16.23 12.02 3.20
CA GLU A 410 16.89 10.71 3.29
C GLU A 410 18.31 10.72 2.73
N THR A 411 18.69 11.79 2.00
CA THR A 411 20.00 11.93 1.34
C THR A 411 20.97 12.83 2.09
N ARG A 412 20.53 13.40 3.22
CA ARG A 412 21.32 14.23 4.13
C ARG A 412 21.77 13.41 5.33
#